data_AF-A0A838PNG2-F1
#
_entry.id   AF-A0A838PNG2-F1
#
_cell.length_a   1.000
_cell.length_b   1.000
_cell.length_c   1.000
_cell.angle_alpha   90.00
_cell.angle_beta   90.00
_cell.angle_gamma   90.00
#
_symmetry.space_group_name_H-M   'P 1'
#
loop_
_entity.id
_entity.type
_entity.pdbx_description
1 polymer ?
#
loop_
_entity_poly.entity_id
_entity_poly.type
_entity_poly.pdbx_seq_one_letter_code
_entity_poly.pdbx_strand_id
1 'polypeptide(L)'
;MSGEAGRHLSIPASLARLHEVREFVDRATEDAGFAEPERYEIKLAVNEAVTNSIRHGSRSEDDRVDLEITPRDGELFFSVADSGLFVHRFEL
;
A
#
# COMPACT_ATOMS: atom_id res chain seq x y z
N MET A 1 -9.74 -15.55 -20.07
CA MET A 1 -9.32 -14.98 -18.77
C MET A 1 -8.19 -13.99 -19.08
N SER A 2 -8.52 -12.77 -19.53
CA SER A 2 -7.49 -11.72 -19.56
C SER A 2 -7.32 -11.31 -18.10
N GLY A 3 -6.23 -11.75 -17.47
CA GLY A 3 -5.86 -11.20 -16.17
C GLY A 3 -5.56 -9.73 -16.38
N GLU A 4 -6.36 -8.85 -15.81
CA GLU A 4 -6.04 -7.43 -15.77
C GLU A 4 -4.68 -7.29 -15.05
N ALA A 5 -3.74 -6.60 -15.70
CA ALA A 5 -2.38 -6.48 -15.18
C ALA A 5 -2.40 -5.68 -13.87
N GLY A 6 -1.83 -6.26 -12.81
CA GLY A 6 -1.65 -5.57 -11.53
C GLY A 6 -0.72 -4.37 -11.66
N ARG A 7 -0.86 -3.41 -10.73
CA ARG A 7 0.01 -2.23 -10.62
C ARG A 7 0.95 -2.43 -9.44
N HIS A 8 2.20 -1.99 -9.58
CA HIS A 8 3.20 -2.06 -8.51
C HIS A 8 3.85 -0.70 -8.28
N LEU A 9 4.02 -0.34 -7.02
CA LEU A 9 4.78 0.81 -6.54
C LEU A 9 5.79 0.36 -5.48
N SER A 10 7.05 0.78 -5.61
CA SER A 10 8.09 0.53 -4.61
C SER A 10 8.69 1.85 -4.12
N ILE A 11 8.52 2.16 -2.83
CA ILE A 11 9.02 3.41 -2.23
C ILE A 11 10.10 3.13 -1.19
N PRO A 12 11.01 4.09 -0.93
CA PRO A 12 11.88 4.00 0.24
C PRO A 12 11.01 3.95 1.49
N ALA A 13 11.45 3.25 2.54
CA ALA A 13 10.77 3.19 3.82
C ALA A 13 10.85 4.53 4.57
N SER A 14 10.21 5.57 4.02
CA SER A 14 10.27 6.95 4.49
C SER A 14 8.90 7.60 4.41
N LEU A 15 8.47 8.18 5.53
CA LEU A 15 7.16 8.85 5.64
C LEU A 15 7.02 10.03 4.65
N ALA A 16 8.13 10.62 4.20
CA ALA A 16 8.13 11.67 3.19
C ALA A 16 7.55 11.20 1.85
N ARG A 17 7.54 9.88 1.60
CA ARG A 17 7.13 9.25 0.35
C ARG A 17 5.67 8.78 0.36
N LEU A 18 4.94 8.97 1.47
CA LEU A 18 3.52 8.58 1.57
C LEU A 18 2.60 9.31 0.58
N HIS A 19 3.01 10.48 0.07
CA HIS A 19 2.25 11.18 -0.96
C HIS A 19 2.13 10.37 -2.26
N GLU A 20 3.20 9.65 -2.66
CA GLU A 20 3.17 8.79 -3.85
C GLU A 20 2.23 7.60 -3.67
N VAL A 21 2.17 7.03 -2.47
CA VAL A 21 1.23 5.96 -2.13
C VAL A 21 -0.20 6.45 -2.31
N ARG A 22 -0.51 7.63 -1.77
CA ARG A 22 -1.83 8.24 -1.87
C ARG A 22 -2.24 8.50 -3.33
N GLU A 23 -1.35 9.09 -4.13
CA GLU A 23 -1.60 9.35 -5.55
C GLU A 23 -1.71 8.07 -6.39
N PHE A 24 -0.97 7.02 -6.03
CA PHE A 24 -1.01 5.74 -6.71
C PHE A 24 -2.32 4.99 -6.45
N VAL A 25 -2.76 4.96 -5.18
CA VAL A 25 -4.03 4.35 -4.77
C VAL A 25 -5.21 5.12 -5.35
N ASP A 26 -5.19 6.45 -5.30
CA ASP A 26 -6.27 7.29 -5.82
C ASP A 26 -6.48 7.06 -7.32
N ARG A 27 -5.41 7.02 -8.11
CA ARG A 27 -5.49 6.68 -9.55
C ARG A 27 -5.99 5.26 -9.80
N ALA A 28 -5.50 4.27 -9.04
CA ALA A 28 -5.94 2.89 -9.23
C ALA A 28 -7.43 2.68 -8.91
N THR A 29 -7.92 3.34 -7.87
CA THR A 29 -9.33 3.27 -7.45
C THR A 29 -10.24 4.10 -8.34
N GLU A 30 -9.78 5.26 -8.84
CA GLU A 30 -10.48 6.03 -9.86
C GLU A 30 -10.63 5.23 -11.17
N ASP A 31 -9.56 4.62 -11.66
CA ASP A 31 -9.58 3.80 -12.88
C ASP A 31 -10.48 2.56 -12.75
N ALA A 32 -10.65 2.04 -11.52
CA ALA A 32 -11.56 0.95 -11.21
C ALA A 32 -13.02 1.40 -10.97
N GLY A 33 -13.31 2.70 -11.05
CA GLY A 33 -14.67 3.25 -10.98
C GLY A 33 -15.23 3.45 -9.58
N PHE A 34 -14.38 3.48 -8.53
CA PHE A 34 -14.83 3.81 -7.18
C PHE A 34 -15.19 5.30 -7.08
N ALA A 35 -16.26 5.61 -6.35
CA ALA A 35 -16.63 6.99 -6.07
C ALA A 35 -15.72 7.61 -5.01
N GLU A 36 -15.75 8.95 -4.93
CA GLU A 36 -14.82 9.72 -4.10
C GLU A 36 -14.81 9.33 -2.60
N PRO A 37 -15.97 9.07 -1.95
CA PRO A 37 -15.97 8.64 -0.55
C PRO A 37 -15.26 7.29 -0.35
N GLU A 38 -15.50 6.31 -1.21
CA GLU A 38 -14.86 5.00 -1.14
C GLU A 38 -13.35 5.10 -1.41
N ARG A 39 -12.96 5.90 -2.41
CA ARG A 39 -11.55 6.19 -2.71
C ARG A 39 -10.83 6.80 -1.50
N TYR A 40 -11.50 7.69 -0.76
CA TYR A 40 -10.94 8.30 0.44
C TYR A 40 -10.67 7.26 1.54
N GLU A 41 -11.65 6.39 1.83
CA GLU A 41 -11.51 5.33 2.84
C GLU A 41 -10.42 4.32 2.46
N ILE A 42 -10.37 3.90 1.19
CA ILE A 42 -9.33 2.99 0.69
C ILE A 42 -7.95 3.63 0.82
N LYS A 43 -7.82 4.90 0.40
CA LYS A 43 -6.56 5.66 0.51
C LYS A 43 -6.10 5.77 1.96
N LEU A 44 -7.00 6.00 2.90
CA LEU A 44 -6.68 6.02 4.33
C LEU A 44 -6.17 4.66 4.80
N ALA A 45 -6.91 3.58 4.52
CA ALA A 45 -6.53 2.23 4.92
C ALA A 45 -5.16 1.80 4.38
N VAL A 46 -4.88 2.06 3.09
CA VAL A 46 -3.59 1.74 2.48
C VAL A 46 -2.48 2.63 3.05
N ASN A 47 -2.75 3.93 3.28
CA ASN A 47 -1.77 4.84 3.88
C ASN A 47 -1.37 4.38 5.30
N GLU A 48 -2.30 3.89 6.11
CA GLU A 48 -2.00 3.31 7.43
C GLU A 48 -1.21 2.01 7.32
N ALA A 49 -1.57 1.10 6.40
CA ALA A 49 -0.83 -0.13 6.18
C ALA A 49 0.63 0.13 5.80
N VAL A 50 0.88 1.05 4.84
CA VAL A 50 2.25 1.44 4.46
C VAL A 50 2.95 2.16 5.61
N THR A 51 2.26 3.04 6.35
CA THR A 51 2.85 3.70 7.53
C THR A 51 3.31 2.67 8.57
N ASN A 52 2.54 1.61 8.80
CA ASN A 52 2.91 0.52 9.70
C ASN A 52 4.14 -0.23 9.19
N SER A 53 4.20 -0.58 7.91
CA SER A 53 5.38 -1.19 7.30
C SER A 53 6.63 -0.32 7.42
N ILE A 54 6.52 0.99 7.18
CA ILE A 54 7.64 1.93 7.36
C ILE A 54 8.09 1.98 8.82
N ARG A 55 7.17 2.15 9.78
CA ARG A 55 7.50 2.36 11.19
C ARG A 55 7.97 1.11 11.91
N HIS A 56 7.44 -0.04 11.54
CA HIS A 56 7.60 -1.28 12.31
C HIS A 56 8.29 -2.40 11.54
N GLY A 57 8.23 -2.37 10.21
CA GLY A 57 8.89 -3.34 9.34
C GLY A 57 10.32 -2.96 8.98
N SER A 58 10.55 -1.69 8.65
CA SER A 58 11.87 -1.25 8.18
C SER A 58 12.94 -1.20 9.28
N ARG A 59 14.19 -1.54 8.91
CA ARG A 59 15.39 -1.54 9.77
C ARG A 59 16.43 -0.51 9.32
N SER A 60 16.29 0.04 8.12
CA SER A 60 17.18 1.06 7.58
C SER A 60 16.47 1.97 6.58
N GLU A 61 17.08 3.11 6.25
CA GLU A 61 16.57 4.04 5.22
C GLU A 61 16.68 3.47 3.78
N ASP A 62 17.49 2.42 3.58
CA ASP A 62 17.62 1.72 2.29
C ASP A 62 16.48 0.70 2.06
N ASP A 63 15.74 0.36 3.11
CA ASP A 63 14.63 -0.58 3.05
C ASP A 63 13.50 -0.05 2.16
N ARG A 64 12.73 -0.96 1.59
CA ARG A 64 11.65 -0.66 0.65
C ARG A 64 10.33 -1.16 1.17
N VAL A 65 9.27 -0.45 0.81
CA VAL A 65 7.90 -0.90 0.96
C VAL A 65 7.30 -1.03 -0.43
N ASP A 66 6.81 -2.23 -0.73
CA ASP A 66 6.18 -2.59 -1.99
C ASP A 66 4.66 -2.60 -1.80
N LEU A 67 3.96 -1.92 -2.71
CA LEU A 67 2.51 -1.90 -2.81
C LEU A 67 2.10 -2.50 -4.16
N GLU A 68 1.34 -3.59 -4.11
CA GLU A 68 0.73 -4.22 -5.28
C GLU A 68 -0.79 -4.02 -5.24
N ILE A 69 -1.37 -3.64 -6.37
CA ILE A 69 -2.81 -3.51 -6.58
C ILE A 69 -3.22 -4.46 -7.71
N THR A 70 -3.98 -5.49 -7.37
CA THR A 70 -4.43 -6.49 -8.35
C THR A 70 -5.96 -6.49 -8.44
N PRO A 71 -6.55 -6.19 -9.60
CA PRO A 71 -7.97 -6.40 -9.82
C PRO A 71 -8.30 -7.90 -9.93
N ARG A 72 -9.36 -8.35 -9.27
CA ARG A 72 -9.90 -9.71 -9.42
C ARG A 72 -11.42 -9.69 -9.21
N ASP A 73 -12.17 -10.25 -10.15
CA ASP A 73 -13.61 -10.48 -10.02
C ASP A 73 -14.45 -9.26 -9.57
N GLY A 74 -14.08 -8.05 -10.00
CA GLY A 74 -14.75 -6.80 -9.62
C GLY A 74 -14.27 -6.19 -8.30
N GLU A 75 -13.25 -6.76 -7.68
CA GLU A 75 -12.60 -6.27 -6.47
C GLU A 75 -11.17 -5.79 -6.75
N LEU A 76 -10.67 -4.90 -5.89
CA LEU A 76 -9.24 -4.53 -5.85
C LEU A 76 -8.57 -5.14 -4.63
N PHE A 77 -7.52 -5.91 -4.87
CA PHE A 77 -6.67 -6.47 -3.82
C PHE A 77 -5.44 -5.58 -3.64
N PHE A 78 -5.20 -5.13 -2.42
CA PHE A 78 -4.03 -4.34 -2.03
C PHE A 78 -3.10 -5.22 -1.20
N SER A 79 -1.85 -5.37 -1.62
CA SER A 79 -0.80 -6.04 -0.85
C SER A 79 0.29 -5.04 -0.49
N VAL A 80 0.60 -4.92 0.80
CA VAL A 80 1.72 -4.13 1.31
C VAL A 80 2.75 -5.09 1.86
N ALA A 81 3.97 -5.03 1.35
CA ALA A 81 5.09 -5.86 1.79
C ALA A 81 6.28 -4.98 2.16
N ASP A 82 6.99 -5.38 3.21
CA ASP A 82 8.26 -4.78 3.63
C ASP A 82 9.29 -5.87 3.91
N SER A 83 10.56 -5.47 3.97
CA SER A 83 11.69 -6.38 4.27
C SER A 83 11.86 -6.72 5.76
N GLY A 84 10.94 -6.26 6.61
CA GLY A 84 10.97 -6.48 8.04
C GLY A 84 10.64 -7.91 8.44
N LEU A 85 11.24 -8.36 9.55
CA LEU A 85 10.69 -9.47 10.31
C LEU A 85 9.75 -8.88 11.35
N PHE A 86 8.44 -9.10 11.21
CA PHE A 86 7.47 -8.68 12.21
C PHE A 86 7.81 -9.31 13.57
N VAL A 87 8.34 -8.50 14.48
CA VAL A 87 8.58 -8.88 15.88
C VAL A 87 7.48 -8.27 16.72
N HIS A 88 6.50 -9.07 17.09
CA HIS A 88 5.52 -8.67 18.09
C HIS A 88 6.21 -8.54 19.45
N ARG A 89 6.54 -7.32 19.85
CA ARG A 89 7.01 -7.06 21.22
C ARG A 89 5.77 -6.94 22.10
N PHE A 90 5.42 -8.00 22.81
CA PHE A 90 4.63 -7.86 24.02
C PHE A 90 5.49 -7.08 25.03
N GLU A 91 5.15 -5.82 25.28
CA GLU A 91 5.61 -5.15 26.49
C GLU A 91 4.70 -5.63 27.63
N LEU A 92 5.28 -6.43 28.53
CA LEU A 92 4.71 -6.80 29.83
C LEU A 92 5.04 -5.74 30.87
#